data_AF-A0AA36FHH3-F1
#
_entry.id   AF-A0AA36FHH3-F1
#
_cell.length_a   1.000
_cell.length_b   1.000
_cell.length_c   1.000
_cell.angle_alpha   90.00
_cell.angle_beta   90.00
_cell.angle_gamma   90.00
#
_symmetry.space_group_name_H-M   'P 1'
#
loop_
_entity.id
_entity.type
_entity.pdbx_description
1 polymer ?
#
loop_
_entity_poly.entity_id
_entity_poly.type
_entity_poly.pdbx_seq_one_letter_code
_entity_poly.pdbx_strand_id
1 'polypeptide(L)'
;MFPQMTLLDIAKLNGHKEKRLAHLQLAIIASGYIWQEGEEGVTKSIPEQLAVPWYRLSEELDLKPILTYADIIIINWRKKDENKPLELE
;
A
#
# COMPACT_ATOMS: atom_id res chain seq x y z
N MET A 1 0.72 6.02 17.07
CA MET A 1 -0.21 5.86 15.93
C MET A 1 -0.73 4.42 15.74
N PHE A 2 -0.05 3.35 16.18
CA PHE A 2 -0.47 1.96 15.91
C PHE A 2 -1.14 1.12 17.02
N PRO A 3 -1.27 1.50 18.30
CA PRO A 3 -1.74 0.57 19.34
C PRO A 3 -3.22 0.14 19.23
N GLN A 4 -3.93 0.53 18.17
CA GLN A 4 -5.35 0.25 17.95
C GLN A 4 -5.66 -0.43 16.61
N MET A 5 -4.67 -0.65 15.74
CA MET A 5 -4.93 -1.32 14.47
C MET A 5 -5.02 -2.84 14.69
N THR A 6 -6.09 -3.46 14.22
CA THR A 6 -6.23 -4.93 14.26
C THR A 6 -5.48 -5.56 13.09
N LEU A 7 -5.06 -6.83 13.24
CA LEU A 7 -4.50 -7.59 12.13
C LEU A 7 -5.55 -7.76 11.02
N LEU A 8 -5.22 -7.33 9.79
CA LEU A 8 -6.11 -7.39 8.65
C LEU A 8 -6.04 -8.76 7.97
N ASP A 9 -7.20 -9.29 7.57
CA ASP A 9 -7.32 -10.54 6.83
C ASP A 9 -7.46 -10.28 5.33
N ILE A 10 -6.42 -10.65 4.57
CA ILE A 10 -6.34 -10.42 3.13
C ILE A 10 -7.28 -11.34 2.34
N ALA A 11 -7.81 -12.41 2.94
CA ALA A 11 -8.75 -13.31 2.28
C ALA A 11 -10.10 -12.65 1.97
N LYS A 12 -10.38 -11.49 2.59
CA LYS A 12 -11.57 -10.67 2.34
C LYS A 12 -11.49 -9.84 1.05
N LEU A 13 -10.33 -9.78 0.41
CA LEU A 13 -10.09 -9.01 -0.82
C LEU A 13 -10.45 -9.85 -2.05
N ASN A 14 -11.38 -9.33 -2.85
CA ASN A 14 -11.96 -10.00 -4.00
C ASN A 14 -11.23 -9.61 -5.29
N GLY A 15 -10.49 -10.57 -5.83
CA GLY A 15 -9.85 -10.44 -7.13
C GLY A 15 -8.68 -9.45 -7.17
N HIS A 16 -8.13 -9.29 -8.37
CA HIS A 16 -6.86 -8.59 -8.57
C HIS A 16 -6.92 -7.09 -8.22
N LYS A 17 -8.01 -6.40 -8.57
CA LYS A 17 -8.12 -4.94 -8.36
C LYS A 17 -8.11 -4.56 -6.88
N GLU A 18 -8.86 -5.28 -6.04
CA GLU A 18 -8.88 -5.02 -4.58
C GLU A 18 -7.52 -5.32 -3.95
N LYS A 19 -6.88 -6.43 -4.35
CA LYS A 19 -5.54 -6.78 -3.86
C LYS A 19 -4.48 -5.75 -4.25
N ARG A 20 -4.51 -5.25 -5.49
CA ARG A 20 -3.60 -4.17 -5.96
C ARG A 20 -3.81 -2.87 -5.17
N LEU A 21 -5.07 -2.49 -4.94
CA LEU A 21 -5.38 -1.29 -4.14
C LEU A 21 -4.93 -1.46 -2.69
N ALA A 22 -5.16 -2.63 -2.08
CA ALA A 22 -4.69 -2.93 -0.74
C ALA A 22 -3.15 -2.89 -0.65
N HIS A 23 -2.44 -3.46 -1.63
CA HIS A 23 -0.98 -3.38 -1.70
C HIS A 23 -0.47 -1.93 -1.75
N LEU A 24 -1.07 -1.09 -2.61
CA LEU A 24 -0.78 0.35 -2.68
C LEU A 24 -0.95 1.03 -1.31
N GLN A 25 -2.09 0.82 -0.66
CA GLN A 25 -2.41 1.46 0.62
C GLN A 25 -1.42 1.04 1.71
N LEU A 26 -1.15 -0.27 1.84
CA LEU A 26 -0.20 -0.79 2.82
C LEU A 26 1.22 -0.29 2.53
N ALA A 27 1.64 -0.21 1.26
CA ALA A 27 2.96 0.30 0.89
C ALA A 27 3.12 1.79 1.22
N ILE A 28 2.10 2.62 0.98
CA ILE A 28 2.12 4.04 1.37
C ILE A 28 2.15 4.19 2.89
N ILE A 29 1.31 3.45 3.63
CA ILE A 29 1.26 3.50 5.10
C ILE A 29 2.59 3.05 5.69
N ALA A 30 3.18 1.97 5.16
CA ALA A 30 4.47 1.46 5.61
C ALA A 30 5.59 2.45 5.32
N SER A 31 5.62 3.04 4.13
CA SER A 31 6.59 4.08 3.80
C SER A 31 6.43 5.29 4.74
N GLY A 32 5.21 5.76 4.96
CA GLY A 32 4.93 6.84 5.90
C GLY A 32 5.40 6.50 7.31
N TYR A 33 5.10 5.31 7.80
CA TYR A 33 5.54 4.86 9.12
C TYR A 33 7.07 4.74 9.25
N ILE A 34 7.76 4.26 8.21
CA ILE A 34 9.21 4.08 8.24
C ILE A 34 9.93 5.42 8.30
N TRP A 35 9.44 6.40 7.54
CA TRP A 35 10.11 7.68 7.30
C TRP A 35 9.50 8.88 8.06
N GLN A 36 8.48 8.67 8.89
CA GLN A 36 7.74 9.77 9.55
C GLN A 36 8.62 10.70 10.40
N GLU A 37 9.71 10.19 10.97
CA GLU A 37 10.65 10.97 11.81
C GLU A 37 11.87 11.49 11.01
N GLY A 38 11.83 11.44 9.67
CA GLY A 38 12.94 11.84 8.81
C GLY A 38 14.07 10.81 8.72
N GLU A 39 15.16 11.19 8.05
CA GLU A 39 16.29 10.29 7.72
C GLU A 39 17.04 9.76 8.96
N GLU A 40 17.10 10.54 10.04
CA GLU A 40 17.76 10.16 11.28
C GLU A 40 16.87 9.28 12.18
N GLY A 41 15.55 9.35 11.98
CA GLY A 41 14.54 8.67 12.81
C GLY A 41 13.95 7.41 12.18
N VAL A 42 14.60 6.85 11.16
CA VAL A 42 14.10 5.69 10.42
C VAL A 42 13.88 4.49 11.34
N THR A 43 12.65 3.99 11.38
CA THR A 43 12.35 2.77 12.13
C THR A 43 12.98 1.55 11.46
N LYS A 44 13.50 0.62 12.27
CA LYS A 44 14.06 -0.65 11.80
C LYS A 44 13.07 -1.81 11.90
N SER A 45 11.90 -1.56 12.47
CA SER A 45 10.87 -2.57 12.68
C SER A 45 9.49 -1.98 12.38
N ILE A 46 8.70 -2.74 11.63
CA ILE A 46 7.32 -2.41 11.30
C ILE A 46 6.39 -3.28 12.17
N PRO A 47 5.31 -2.73 12.76
CA PRO A 47 4.32 -3.52 13.50
C PRO A 47 3.75 -4.66 12.66
N GLU A 48 3.48 -5.80 13.30
CA GLU A 48 2.95 -7.00 12.63
C GLU A 48 1.65 -6.73 11.87
N GLN A 49 0.82 -5.82 12.37
CA GLN A 49 -0.48 -5.48 11.79
C GLN A 49 -0.36 -4.81 10.42
N LEU A 50 0.83 -4.30 10.10
CA LEU A 50 1.17 -3.76 8.80
C LEU A 50 2.07 -4.73 8.01
N ALA A 51 3.09 -5.29 8.66
CA ALA A 51 4.06 -6.17 8.01
C ALA A 51 3.45 -7.46 7.47
N VAL A 52 2.60 -8.14 8.25
CA VAL A 52 2.02 -9.44 7.89
C VAL A 52 1.06 -9.36 6.68
N PRO A 53 0.02 -8.51 6.69
CA PRO A 53 -0.88 -8.43 5.53
C PRO A 53 -0.17 -7.90 4.29
N TRP A 54 0.79 -6.99 4.45
CA TRP A 54 1.56 -6.45 3.32
C TRP A 54 2.42 -7.53 2.68
N TYR A 55 3.22 -8.26 3.48
CA TYR A 55 4.06 -9.36 2.98
C TYR A 55 3.25 -10.40 2.22
N ARG A 56 2.13 -10.87 2.79
CA ARG A 56 1.28 -11.89 2.15
C ARG A 56 0.67 -11.39 0.84
N LEU A 57 0.20 -10.14 0.81
CA LEU A 57 -0.30 -9.54 -0.43
C LEU A 57 0.80 -9.40 -1.49
N SER A 58 2.00 -9.03 -1.09
CA SER A 58 3.15 -8.96 -1.98
C SER A 58 3.47 -10.34 -2.57
N GLU A 59 3.46 -11.40 -1.76
CA GLU A 59 3.64 -12.78 -2.25
C GLU A 59 2.54 -13.18 -3.26
N GLU A 60 1.27 -12.92 -2.95
CA GLU A 60 0.16 -13.27 -3.86
C GLU A 60 0.19 -12.50 -5.19
N LEU A 61 0.77 -11.30 -5.21
CA LEU A 61 0.85 -10.44 -6.38
C LEU A 61 2.19 -10.55 -7.14
N ASP A 62 3.09 -11.42 -6.70
CA ASP A 62 4.47 -11.54 -7.20
C ASP A 62 5.23 -10.19 -7.16
N LEU A 63 5.10 -9.50 -6.03
CA LEU A 63 5.75 -8.22 -5.75
C LEU A 63 6.66 -8.33 -4.52
N LYS A 64 7.55 -7.36 -4.37
CA LYS A 64 8.27 -7.16 -3.12
C LYS A 64 7.44 -6.26 -2.20
N PRO A 65 7.47 -6.47 -0.87
CA PRO A 65 6.85 -5.58 0.12
C PRO A 65 7.69 -4.30 0.28
N ILE A 66 7.71 -3.50 -0.77
CA ILE A 66 8.31 -2.18 -0.85
C ILE A 66 7.38 -1.30 -1.69
N LEU A 67 7.39 0.01 -1.46
CA LEU A 67 6.66 0.94 -2.31
C LEU A 67 7.23 0.91 -3.73
N THR A 68 6.48 0.33 -4.68
CA THR A 68 6.94 0.18 -6.07
C THR A 68 6.41 1.30 -6.96
N TYR A 69 7.07 1.49 -8.11
CA TYR A 69 6.55 2.36 -9.18
C TYR A 69 5.14 1.95 -9.64
N ALA A 70 4.89 0.63 -9.69
CA ALA A 70 3.60 0.11 -10.07
C ALA A 70 2.50 0.49 -9.07
N ASP A 71 2.84 0.66 -7.79
CA ASP A 71 1.93 1.16 -6.76
C ASP A 71 1.64 2.64 -6.97
N ILE A 72 2.66 3.49 -6.94
CA ILE A 72 2.46 4.95 -6.81
C ILE A 72 2.09 5.64 -8.12
N ILE A 73 2.37 5.04 -9.28
CA ILE A 73 2.08 5.63 -10.60
C ILE A 73 0.99 4.85 -11.33
N ILE A 74 1.23 3.57 -11.62
CA ILE A 74 0.40 2.81 -12.58
C ILE A 74 -1.02 2.59 -12.07
N ILE A 75 -1.19 2.36 -10.77
CA ILE A 75 -2.51 2.05 -10.17
C ILE A 75 -3.08 3.19 -9.31
N ASN A 76 -2.26 4.15 -8.89
CA ASN A 76 -2.68 5.26 -8.02
C ASN A 76 -3.25 6.44 -8.83
N TRP A 77 -4.24 6.17 -9.67
CA TRP A 77 -4.94 7.22 -10.40
C TRP A 77 -6.39 6.84 -10.63
N ARG A 78 -7.18 7.87 -10.90
CA ARG A 78 -8.55 7.74 -11.41
C ARG A 78 -8.84 8.96 -12.27
N LYS A 79 -9.76 8.81 -13.22
CA LYS A 79 -10.29 9.97 -13.92
C LYS A 79 -11.10 10.84 -12.95
N LYS A 80 -10.99 12.15 -13.13
CA LYS A 80 -11.85 13.13 -12.45
C LYS A 80 -13.27 13.11 -13.04
N ASP A 81 -13.37 13.01 -14.37
CA ASP A 81 -14.60 12.83 -15.12
C ASP A 81 -14.43 11.63 -16.07
N GLU A 82 -15.26 10.60 -15.89
CA GLU A 82 -15.19 9.36 -16.69
C GLU A 82 -15.55 9.58 -18.16
N ASN A 83 -16.29 10.66 -18.47
CA ASN A 83 -16.72 10.99 -19.83
C ASN A 83 -15.68 11.79 -20.61
N LYS A 84 -14.63 12.28 -19.95
CA LYS A 84 -13.57 13.07 -20.58
C LYS A 84 -12.36 12.21 -20.96
N PRO A 85 -11.53 12.67 -21.91
CA PRO A 85 -10.24 12.06 -22.20
C PRO A 85 -9.34 11.99 -20.97
N LEU A 86 -8.30 11.16 -21.03
CA LEU A 86 -7.29 11.11 -19.98
C LEU A 86 -6.38 12.33 -20.12
N GLU A 87 -6.59 13.33 -19.26
CA GLU A 87 -5.86 14.59 -19.23
C GLU A 87 -5.48 14.94 -17.78
N LEU A 88 -4.46 15.78 -17.61
CA LEU A 88 -3.98 16.20 -16.28
C LEU A 88 -4.89 17.26 -15.63
N GLU A 89 -5.71 17.97 -16.41
CA GLU A 89 -6.51 19.12 -15.99
C GLU A 89 -8.03 18.84 -15.92
#